data_AF-A0A2G2JAJ7-F1
#
_entry.id   AF-A0A2G2JAJ7-F1
#
_cell.length_a   1.000
_cell.length_b   1.000
_cell.length_c   1.000
_cell.angle_alpha   90.00
_cell.angle_beta   90.00
_cell.angle_gamma   90.00
#
_symmetry.space_group_name_H-M   'P 1'
#
loop_
_entity.id
_entity.type
_entity.pdbx_description
1 polymer ?
#
loop_
_entity_poly.entity_id
_entity_poly.type
_entity_poly.pdbx_seq_one_letter_code
_entity_poly.pdbx_strand_id
1 'polypeptide(L)'
;KAEAGDTVLATSTRLFQGRVVEDSAEKKGESLLGSTPMVVLACILGRFPTLEEYKEAVDGINLTSFAPPSKDLSRPAIPLKAI
;
A
#
# COMPACT_ATOMS: atom_id res chain seq x y z
N LYS A 1 -16.00 2.20 6.38
CA LYS A 1 -15.34 1.04 7.03
C LYS A 1 -15.95 -0.21 6.42
N ALA A 2 -15.18 -1.29 6.25
CA ALA A 2 -15.74 -2.55 5.78
C ALA A 2 -16.54 -3.24 6.89
N GLU A 3 -17.30 -4.27 6.54
CA GLU A 3 -18.14 -5.04 7.47
C GLU A 3 -17.26 -5.73 8.52
N ALA A 4 -17.77 -5.89 9.74
CA ALA A 4 -17.00 -6.51 10.82
C ALA A 4 -16.69 -7.98 10.51
N GLY A 5 -15.43 -8.39 10.72
CA GLY A 5 -14.96 -9.75 10.40
C GLY A 5 -14.51 -9.97 8.95
N ASP A 6 -14.62 -8.96 8.09
CA ASP A 6 -14.16 -9.06 6.70
C ASP A 6 -12.63 -9.05 6.57
N THR A 7 -12.17 -9.49 5.41
CA THR A 7 -10.76 -9.42 5.00
C THR A 7 -10.65 -8.36 3.90
N VAL A 8 -9.88 -7.30 4.14
CA VAL A 8 -9.73 -6.15 3.22
C VAL A 8 -8.29 -5.99 2.78
N LEU A 9 -8.09 -5.73 1.48
CA LEU A 9 -6.80 -5.36 0.89
C LEU A 9 -6.77 -3.85 0.60
N ALA A 10 -5.74 -3.13 1.06
CA ALA A 10 -5.67 -1.67 0.93
C ALA A 10 -4.24 -1.16 0.60
N THR A 11 -4.16 -0.03 -0.11
CA THR A 11 -2.92 0.72 -0.39
C THR A 11 -2.61 1.78 0.67
N SER A 12 -3.16 1.64 1.88
CA SER A 12 -2.96 2.58 2.99
C SER A 12 -1.53 2.54 3.53
N THR A 13 -1.13 3.52 4.35
CA THR A 13 0.20 3.54 4.98
C THR A 13 0.24 2.92 6.38
N ARG A 14 -0.93 2.65 6.97
CA ARG A 14 -1.07 2.13 8.33
C ARG A 14 -2.30 1.23 8.42
N LEU A 15 -2.13 0.06 9.02
CA LEU A 15 -3.19 -0.90 9.34
C LEU A 15 -3.14 -1.17 10.84
N PHE A 16 -3.83 -0.33 11.61
CA PHE A 16 -4.10 -0.62 13.01
C PHE A 16 -5.39 -1.44 13.10
N GLN A 17 -5.49 -2.33 14.08
CA GLN A 17 -6.72 -3.08 14.37
C GLN A 17 -7.91 -2.11 14.51
N GLY A 18 -9.03 -2.38 13.85
CA GLY A 18 -10.21 -1.50 13.86
C GLY A 18 -10.14 -0.26 12.94
N ARG A 19 -9.04 -0.05 12.21
CA ARG A 19 -8.90 1.11 11.30
C ARG A 19 -9.72 0.94 10.03
N VAL A 20 -9.58 -0.21 9.37
CA VAL A 20 -10.23 -0.50 8.09
C VAL A 20 -11.40 -1.47 8.29
N VAL A 21 -11.17 -2.48 9.12
CA VAL A 21 -12.14 -3.50 9.52
C VAL A 21 -12.11 -3.66 11.03
N GLU A 22 -13.28 -3.84 11.64
CA GLU A 22 -13.43 -4.17 13.05
C GLU A 22 -13.62 -5.68 13.23
N ASP A 23 -13.30 -6.19 14.42
CA ASP A 23 -13.54 -7.60 14.75
C ASP A 23 -15.05 -7.85 14.89
N SER A 24 -15.52 -8.98 14.37
CA SER A 24 -16.87 -9.49 14.65
C SER A 24 -16.85 -10.41 15.89
N ALA A 25 -18.02 -10.83 16.35
CA ALA A 25 -18.15 -11.78 17.45
C ALA A 25 -17.50 -13.16 17.14
N GLU A 26 -17.41 -13.54 15.87
CA GLU A 26 -17.00 -14.87 15.43
C GLU A 26 -15.65 -14.87 14.69
N LYS A 27 -15.29 -13.76 14.05
CA LYS A 27 -14.09 -13.63 13.22
C LYS A 27 -13.40 -12.27 13.39
N LYS A 28 -12.07 -12.28 13.48
CA LYS A 28 -11.25 -11.06 13.47
C LYS A 28 -11.29 -10.37 12.11
N GLY A 29 -11.40 -9.06 12.12
CA GLY A 29 -11.30 -8.23 10.92
C GLY A 29 -9.86 -8.16 10.46
N GLU A 30 -9.61 -8.57 9.22
CA GLU A 30 -8.26 -8.64 8.66
C GLU A 30 -8.05 -7.49 7.69
N SER A 31 -6.94 -6.79 7.85
CA SER A 31 -6.52 -5.76 6.91
C SER A 31 -5.14 -6.11 6.37
N LEU A 32 -5.02 -6.12 5.06
CA LEU A 32 -3.82 -6.52 4.34
C LEU A 32 -3.33 -5.33 3.51
N LEU A 33 -2.01 -5.10 3.53
CA LEU A 33 -1.36 -4.07 2.72
C LEU A 33 -1.00 -4.65 1.36
N GLY A 34 -1.41 -3.99 0.30
CA GLY A 34 -1.10 -4.38 -1.08
C GLY A 34 -0.56 -3.21 -1.89
N SER A 35 0.19 -3.51 -2.95
CA SER A 35 0.53 -2.53 -3.98
C SER A 35 -0.72 -2.16 -4.79
N THR A 36 -0.73 -0.98 -5.43
CA THR A 36 -1.83 -0.55 -6.30
C THR A 36 -2.24 -1.59 -7.35
N PRO A 37 -1.31 -2.17 -8.16
CA PRO A 37 -1.71 -3.18 -9.14
C PRO A 37 -2.28 -4.45 -8.51
N MET A 38 -1.78 -4.85 -7.34
CA MET A 38 -2.30 -6.02 -6.63
C MET A 38 -3.73 -5.81 -6.12
N VAL A 39 -4.01 -4.64 -5.53
CA VAL A 39 -5.36 -4.29 -5.05
C VAL A 39 -6.34 -4.22 -6.20
N VAL A 40 -5.97 -3.57 -7.31
CA VAL A 40 -6.83 -3.49 -8.50
C VAL A 40 -7.12 -4.87 -9.07
N LEU A 41 -6.10 -5.72 -9.23
CA LEU A 41 -6.28 -7.09 -9.73
C LEU A 41 -7.17 -7.93 -8.81
N ALA A 42 -6.98 -7.84 -7.49
CA ALA A 42 -7.82 -8.53 -6.52
C ALA A 42 -9.28 -8.06 -6.56
N CYS A 43 -9.52 -6.76 -6.74
CA CYS A 43 -10.86 -6.20 -6.90
C CYS A 43 -11.57 -6.71 -8.16
N ILE A 44 -10.83 -6.91 -9.27
CA ILE A 44 -11.38 -7.46 -10.51
C ILE A 44 -11.72 -8.95 -10.34
N LEU A 45 -10.82 -9.72 -9.72
CA LEU A 45 -10.98 -11.17 -9.58
C LEU A 45 -11.91 -11.58 -8.43
N GLY A 46 -12.14 -10.70 -7.45
CA GLY A 46 -12.87 -11.02 -6.22
C GLY A 46 -12.14 -12.00 -5.29
N ARG A 47 -10.84 -12.24 -5.52
CA ARG A 47 -9.98 -13.12 -4.73
C ARG A 47 -8.53 -12.65 -4.77
N PHE A 48 -7.68 -13.26 -3.96
CA PHE A 48 -6.24 -13.08 -4.11
C PHE A 48 -5.76 -13.67 -5.45
N PRO A 49 -5.01 -12.91 -6.25
CA PRO A 49 -4.39 -13.42 -7.47
C PRO A 49 -3.26 -14.40 -7.12
N THR A 50 -2.97 -15.32 -8.03
CA THR A 50 -1.72 -16.10 -7.96
C THR A 50 -0.53 -15.22 -8.32
N LEU A 51 0.67 -15.69 -8.00
CA LEU A 51 1.89 -14.95 -8.35
C LEU A 51 2.07 -14.83 -9.86
N GLU A 52 1.65 -15.84 -10.63
CA GLU A 52 1.72 -15.83 -12.09
C GLU A 52 0.75 -14.80 -12.68
N GLU A 53 -0.52 -14.81 -12.25
CA GLU A 53 -1.53 -13.82 -12.65
C GLU A 53 -1.07 -12.39 -12.34
N TYR A 54 -0.47 -12.18 -11.16
CA TYR A 54 0.07 -10.87 -10.80
C TYR A 54 1.21 -10.45 -11.73
N LYS A 55 2.17 -11.34 -12.01
CA LYS A 55 3.32 -11.06 -12.89
C LYS A 55 2.88 -10.72 -14.31
N GLU A 56 1.93 -11.48 -14.85
CA GLU A 56 1.37 -11.20 -16.18
C GLU A 56 0.61 -9.87 -16.18
N ALA A 57 -0.18 -9.58 -15.14
CA ALA A 57 -0.96 -8.35 -15.07
C ALA A 57 -0.10 -7.08 -14.92
N VAL A 58 1.10 -7.19 -14.34
CA VAL A 58 2.03 -6.06 -14.19
C VAL A 58 3.08 -5.98 -15.30
N ASP A 59 3.10 -6.95 -16.21
CA ASP A 59 4.04 -6.92 -17.33
C ASP A 59 3.77 -5.70 -18.22
N GLY A 60 4.84 -4.99 -18.58
CA GLY A 60 4.75 -3.73 -19.33
C GLY A 60 4.28 -2.51 -18.53
N ILE A 61 3.92 -2.62 -17.24
CA ILE A 61 3.56 -1.45 -16.42
C ILE A 61 4.83 -0.76 -15.90
N ASN A 62 5.10 0.45 -16.40
CA ASN A 62 6.25 1.25 -15.98
C ASN A 62 5.81 2.34 -14.98
N LEU A 63 5.99 2.09 -13.67
CA LEU A 63 5.40 2.92 -12.60
C LEU A 63 6.02 4.31 -12.48
N THR A 64 7.33 4.44 -12.66
CA THR A 64 8.01 5.74 -12.66
C THR A 64 9.31 5.66 -13.45
N SER A 65 9.61 6.68 -14.24
CA SER A 65 10.94 6.91 -14.81
C SER A 65 11.74 7.94 -14.00
N PHE A 66 11.28 8.27 -12.78
CA PHE A 66 11.93 9.27 -11.96
C PHE A 66 13.26 8.73 -11.44
N ALA A 67 14.34 9.25 -11.98
CA ALA A 67 15.67 9.10 -11.43
C ALA A 67 15.99 10.36 -10.62
N PRO A 68 16.42 10.25 -9.35
CA PRO A 68 16.87 11.42 -8.61
C PRO A 68 18.04 12.08 -9.36
N PRO A 69 18.10 13.41 -9.42
CA PRO A 69 19.18 14.11 -10.10
C PRO A 69 20.52 13.75 -9.46
N SER A 70 21.56 13.53 -10.27
CA SER A 70 22.90 13.17 -9.79
C SER A 70 23.60 14.28 -9.01
N LYS A 71 23.05 15.51 -9.05
CA LYS A 71 23.55 16.65 -8.29
C LYS A 71 22.92 16.64 -6.90
N ASP A 72 23.75 16.83 -5.88
CA ASP A 72 23.28 17.03 -4.51
C ASP A 72 22.37 18.28 -4.45
N LEU A 73 21.12 18.09 -4.03
CA LEU A 73 20.12 19.14 -3.83
C LEU A 73 20.02 19.58 -2.37
N SER A 74 20.90 19.08 -1.49
CA SER A 74 20.92 19.44 -0.08
C SER A 74 21.20 20.93 0.10
N ARG A 75 20.43 21.58 0.96
CA ARG A 75 20.70 22.96 1.38
C ARG A 75 21.81 22.94 2.43
N PRO A 76 22.78 23.86 2.39
CA PRO A 76 23.81 23.96 3.42
C PRO A 76 23.14 24.18 4.78
N ALA A 77 23.56 23.42 5.79
CA ALA A 77 23.08 23.59 7.15
C ALA A 77 23.53 24.97 7.66
N ILE A 78 22.57 25.86 7.91
CA ILE A 78 22.84 27.16 8.53
C ILE A 78 22.73 26.96 10.04
N PRO A 79 23.83 27.07 10.81
CA PRO A 79 23.75 26.97 12.26
C PRO A 79 22.94 28.15 12.80
N LEU A 80 21.95 27.85 13.66
CA LEU A 80 21.23 28.87 14.41
C LEU A 80 22.20 29.57 15.36
N LYS A 81 22.29 30.90 15.31
CA LYS A 81 22.99 31.67 16.34
C LYS A 81 22.27 31.43 17.67
N ALA A 82 22.98 30.84 18.63
CA ALA A 82 22.56 30.85 20.02
C ALA A 82 22.47 32.33 20.46
N ILE A 83 21.29 32.72 20.93
CA ILE A 83 21.02 34.00 21.60
C ILE A 83 21.29 33.78 23.09
#